data_AF-A0AAI8QFC9-F1
#
_entry.id   AF-A0AAI8QFC9-F1
#
_cell.length_a   1.000
_cell.length_b   1.000
_cell.length_c   1.000
_cell.angle_alpha   90.00
_cell.angle_beta   90.00
_cell.angle_gamma   90.00
#
_symmetry.space_group_name_H-M   'P 1'
#
loop_
_entity.id
_entity.type
_entity.pdbx_description
1 polymer ?
#
loop_
_entity_poly.entity_id
_entity_poly.type
_entity_poly.pdbx_seq_one_letter_code
_entity_poly.pdbx_strand_id
1 'polypeptide(L)' 'MILDSEFIDLQLEIARQRLHIEDREALVEVLTQDGHDVSDQETILKEQRSELAVKIARMVALIR' A
#
# COMPACT_ATOMS: atom_id res chain seq x y z
N MET A 1 -19.86 -3.86 -17.30
CA MET A 1 -19.69 -5.14 -16.59
C MET A 1 -18.25 -5.59 -16.41
N ILE A 2 -17.39 -5.69 -17.44
CA ILE A 2 -15.97 -6.06 -17.21
C ILE A 2 -15.19 -4.94 -16.50
N LEU A 3 -15.41 -3.68 -16.91
CA LEU A 3 -14.82 -2.50 -16.27
C LEU A 3 -15.22 -2.35 -14.80
N ASP A 4 -16.46 -2.71 -14.45
CA ASP A 4 -16.95 -2.64 -13.07
C ASP A 4 -16.28 -3.69 -12.17
N SER A 5 -16.03 -4.89 -12.70
CA SER A 5 -15.32 -5.96 -11.96
C SER A 5 -13.86 -5.58 -11.74
N GLU A 6 -13.14 -5.14 -12.78
CA GLU A 6 -11.74 -4.72 -12.66
C GLU A 6 -11.59 -3.54 -11.69
N PHE A 7 -12.55 -2.61 -11.70
CA PHE A 7 -12.57 -1.48 -10.78
C PHE A 7 -12.81 -1.92 -9.33
N ILE A 8 -13.78 -2.80 -9.08
CA ILE A 8 -14.08 -3.32 -7.73
C ILE A 8 -12.88 -4.13 -7.19
N ASP A 9 -12.29 -4.98 -8.01
CA ASP A 9 -11.13 -5.78 -7.63
C ASP A 9 -9.93 -4.88 -7.27
N LEU A 10 -9.68 -3.85 -8.09
CA LEU A 10 -8.61 -2.89 -7.85
C LEU A 10 -8.86 -2.04 -6.59
N GLN A 11 -10.12 -1.65 -6.32
CA GLN A 11 -10.48 -0.98 -5.07
C GLN A 11 -10.19 -1.84 -3.85
N LEU A 12 -10.55 -3.13 -3.90
CA LEU A 12 -10.33 -4.07 -2.81
C LEU A 12 -8.84 -4.34 -2.60
N GLU A 13 -8.05 -4.41 -3.67
CA GLU A 13 -6.59 -4.51 -3.57
C GLU A 13 -5.95 -3.27 -2.95
N ILE A 14 -6.36 -2.07 -3.39
CA ILE A 14 -5.87 -0.80 -2.83
C ILE A 14 -6.18 -0.72 -1.34
N ALA A 15 -7.40 -1.07 -0.92
CA ALA A 15 -7.80 -1.07 0.48
C ALA A 15 -6.96 -2.04 1.32
N ARG A 16 -6.76 -3.28 0.83
CA ARG A 16 -5.92 -4.28 1.51
C ARG A 16 -4.46 -3.84 1.62
N GLN A 17 -3.91 -3.29 0.55
CA GLN A 17 -2.51 -2.83 0.54
C GLN A 17 -2.31 -1.60 1.44
N ARG A 18 -3.30 -0.70 1.54
CA ARG A 18 -3.27 0.40 2.51
C ARG A 18 -3.20 -0.08 3.95
N LEU A 19 -4.12 -0.97 4.35
CA LEU A 19 -4.13 -1.52 5.70
C LEU A 19 -2.80 -2.21 6.03
N HIS A 20 -2.27 -2.99 5.09
CA HIS A 20 -0.98 -3.66 5.26
C HIS A 20 0.20 -2.69 5.42
N ILE A 21 0.17 -1.55 4.71
CA ILE A 21 1.18 -0.49 4.87
C ILE A 21 1.03 0.18 6.23
N GLU A 22 -0.19 0.51 6.65
CA GLU A 22 -0.48 1.12 7.96
C GLU A 22 0.00 0.22 9.12
N ASP A 23 -0.30 -1.08 9.07
CA ASP A 23 0.16 -2.06 10.07
C ASP A 23 1.70 -2.14 10.13
N ARG A 24 2.37 -2.09 8.96
CA ARG A 24 3.84 -2.11 8.89
C ARG A 24 4.47 -0.81 9.37
N GLU A 25 3.84 0.34 9.11
CA GLU A 25 4.28 1.63 9.63
C GLU A 25 4.23 1.64 11.16
N ALA A 26 3.13 1.15 11.74
CA ALA A 26 3.02 1.01 13.19
C ALA A 26 4.10 0.07 13.77
N LEU A 27 4.39 -1.05 13.10
CA LEU A 27 5.46 -1.95 13.53
C LEU A 27 6.84 -1.30 13.44
N VAL A 28 7.14 -0.59 12.35
CA VAL A 28 8.42 0.13 12.19
C VAL A 28 8.57 1.20 13.25
N GLU A 29 7.51 1.92 13.60
CA GLU A 29 7.52 2.92 14.68
C GLU A 29 7.91 2.28 16.02
N VAL A 30 7.27 1.17 16.40
CA VAL A 30 7.59 0.43 17.64
C VAL A 30 9.04 -0.06 17.64
N LEU A 31 9.48 -0.70 16.54
CA LEU A 31 10.85 -1.21 16.43
C LEU A 31 11.89 -0.10 16.51
N THR A 32 11.61 1.06 15.93
CA THR A 32 12.48 2.24 15.99
C THR A 32 12.59 2.75 17.42
N GLN A 33 11.47 2.83 18.15
CA GLN A 33 11.45 3.23 19.56
C GLN A 33 12.25 2.27 20.45
N ASP A 34 12.20 0.98 20.15
CA ASP A 34 12.96 -0.07 20.82
C ASP A 34 14.46 -0.11 20.43
N GLY A 35 14.88 0.74 19.48
CA GLY A 35 16.27 0.85 19.04
C GLY A 35 16.72 -0.24 18.06
N HIS A 36 15.78 -0.93 17.42
CA HIS A 36 16.08 -1.87 16.34
C HIS A 36 16.43 -1.13 15.05
N ASP A 37 17.30 -1.75 14.24
CA ASP A 37 17.51 -1.33 12.85
C ASP A 37 16.29 -1.70 12.01
N VAL A 38 15.70 -0.70 11.38
CA VAL A 38 14.49 -0.81 10.55
C VAL A 38 14.73 -0.41 9.09
N SER A 39 15.99 -0.22 8.67
CA SER A 39 16.33 0.30 7.34
C SER A 39 15.79 -0.55 6.18
N ASP A 40 15.79 -1.87 6.33
CA ASP A 40 15.20 -2.79 5.36
C ASP A 40 13.67 -2.63 5.31
N GLN A 41 13.02 -2.51 6.46
CA GLN A 41 11.58 -2.34 6.59
C GLN A 41 11.12 -1.00 6.01
N GLU A 42 11.88 0.07 6.21
CA GLU A 42 11.63 1.38 5.61
C GLU A 42 11.77 1.34 4.08
N THR A 43 12.77 0.62 3.57
CA THR A 43 12.98 0.42 2.12
C THR A 43 11.79 -0.31 1.51
N ILE A 44 11.37 -1.42 2.13
CA ILE A 44 10.20 -2.19 1.69
C ILE A 44 8.92 -1.33 1.77
N LEU A 45 8.72 -0.57 2.85
CA LEU A 45 7.57 0.34 2.98
C LEU A 45 7.52 1.37 1.85
N LYS A 46 8.67 1.92 1.47
CA LYS A 46 8.77 2.88 0.36
C LYS A 46 8.36 2.24 -0.97
N GLU A 47 8.80 1.01 -1.24
CA GLU A 47 8.38 0.26 -2.44
C GLU A 47 6.88 -0.01 -2.44
N GLN A 48 6.33 -0.47 -1.31
CA GLN A 48 4.90 -0.75 -1.18
C GLN A 48 4.03 0.50 -1.36
N ARG A 49 4.46 1.64 -0.82
CA ARG A 49 3.78 2.95 -1.02
C ARG A 49 3.82 3.37 -2.48
N SER A 50 4.95 3.14 -3.18
CA SER A 50 5.09 3.42 -4.61
C SER A 50 4.14 2.56 -5.44
N GLU A 51 4.11 1.25 -5.20
CA GLU A 51 3.18 0.33 -5.87
C GLU A 51 1.71 0.71 -5.65
N LEU A 52 1.36 1.08 -4.41
CA LEU A 52 0.02 1.55 -4.08
C LEU A 52 -0.35 2.81 -4.88
N ALA A 53 0.59 3.76 -5.03
CA ALA A 53 0.36 4.95 -5.84
C ALA A 53 0.09 4.61 -7.32
N VAL A 54 0.82 3.64 -7.88
CA VAL A 54 0.58 3.14 -9.26
C VAL A 54 -0.83 2.52 -9.37
N LYS A 55 -1.24 1.69 -8.41
CA LYS A 55 -2.58 1.09 -8.41
C LYS A 55 -3.68 2.15 -8.32
N ILE A 56 -3.52 3.16 -7.48
CA ILE A 56 -4.45 4.29 -7.37
C ILE A 56 -4.51 5.06 -8.69
N ALA A 57 -3.37 5.34 -9.33
CA ALA A 57 -3.34 6.01 -10.63
C ALA A 57 -4.09 5.20 -11.71
N ARG A 58 -3.90 3.88 -11.74
CA ARG A 58 -4.65 2.99 -12.63
C ARG A 58 -6.16 3.02 -12.34
N MET A 59 -6.56 2.99 -11.07
CA MET A 59 -7.97 3.08 -10.68
C MET A 59 -8.60 4.39 -11.13
N VAL A 60 -7.90 5.52 -10.97
CA VAL A 60 -8.35 6.84 -11.44
C VAL A 60 -8.50 6.86 -12.97
N ALA A 61 -7.62 6.17 -13.70
CA ALA A 61 -7.72 6.06 -15.16
C ALA A 61 -8.92 5.20 -15.62
N LEU A 62 -9.38 4.23 -14.82
CA LEU A 62 -10.52 3.37 -15.16
C LEU A 62 -11.88 4.08 -15.03
N ILE A 63 -11.97 5.15 -14.22
CA ILE A 63 -13.19 5.94 -14.00
C ILE A 63 -13.23 7.24 -14.80
N ARG A 64 -12.23 7.47 -15.66
CA ARG A 64 -12.08 8.67 -16.46
C ARG A 64 -12.35 8.37 -17.93
#